data_AF-A0A662DIR9-F1
#
_entry.id   AF-A0A662DIR9-F1
#
_cell.length_a   1.000
_cell.length_b   1.000
_cell.length_c   1.000
_cell.angle_alpha   90.00
_cell.angle_beta   90.00
_cell.angle_gamma   90.00
#
_symmetry.space_group_name_H-M   'P 1'
#
loop_
_entity.id
_entity.type
_entity.pdbx_description
1 polymer ?
#
loop_
_entity_poly.entity_id
_entity_poly.type
_entity_poly.pdbx_seq_one_letter_code
_entity_poly.pdbx_strand_id
1 'polypeptide(L)'
;NTLSLEEYLYGLIKLEISPEWPLSTLCAQAIVARTYAIRKLWEGNSLITNLPAHQAYGGIKAEDARGRIAVDLTRGEILVYQGEPVNSVYHACSGGYTASSREVWGEDFPYLRAQPDPFSTLSPYSRWTVRISKQKLEEILQKIGLRLKGIKALKILEKDTSGRCKLLLILAENTSQIIPGKKLREIMGFNVLRSTFFQVENEKDEFVFRGKGWGHGVGMSQWGAAKMGKMGYTTEEILRFYYPETRIDKIY
;
A
#
# COMPACT_ATOMS: atom_id res chain seq x y z
N ASN A 1 1.35 -7.97 -26.63
CA ASN A 1 -0.06 -8.37 -26.39
C ASN A 1 -0.87 -7.13 -26.09
N THR A 2 -1.97 -6.94 -26.80
CA THR A 2 -3.01 -5.96 -26.47
C THR A 2 -4.11 -6.73 -25.76
N LEU A 3 -4.57 -6.25 -24.60
CA LEU A 3 -5.62 -6.88 -23.81
C LEU A 3 -6.73 -5.87 -23.59
N SER A 4 -7.97 -6.35 -23.51
CA SER A 4 -9.05 -5.53 -22.96
C SER A 4 -8.80 -5.27 -21.46
N LEU A 5 -9.43 -4.21 -20.94
CA LEU A 5 -9.31 -3.86 -19.53
C LEU A 5 -9.80 -5.00 -18.61
N GLU A 6 -10.85 -5.72 -19.01
CA GLU A 6 -11.38 -6.84 -18.22
C GLU A 6 -10.43 -8.05 -18.22
N GLU A 7 -9.84 -8.38 -19.37
CA GLU A 7 -8.83 -9.47 -19.45
C GLU A 7 -7.58 -9.15 -18.62
N TYR A 8 -7.18 -7.88 -18.57
CA TYR A 8 -6.13 -7.42 -17.66
C TYR A 8 -6.50 -7.69 -16.19
N LEU A 9 -7.74 -7.38 -15.80
CA LEU A 9 -8.22 -7.55 -14.43
C LEU A 9 -8.35 -9.03 -14.03
N TYR A 10 -8.78 -9.92 -14.94
CA TYR A 10 -8.84 -11.35 -14.65
C TYR A 10 -7.48 -11.92 -14.23
N GLY A 11 -6.38 -11.45 -14.86
CA GLY A 11 -5.02 -11.85 -14.54
C GLY A 11 -4.38 -11.13 -13.34
N LEU A 12 -5.11 -10.18 -12.71
CA LEU A 12 -4.64 -9.35 -11.60
C LEU A 12 -5.21 -9.79 -10.25
N ILE A 13 -6.52 -10.07 -10.17
CA ILE A 13 -7.22 -10.23 -8.87
C ILE A 13 -6.56 -11.28 -7.98
N LYS A 14 -6.27 -12.48 -8.51
CA LYS A 14 -5.65 -13.58 -7.74
C LYS A 14 -4.25 -13.25 -7.23
N LEU A 15 -3.54 -12.35 -7.90
CA LEU A 15 -2.19 -11.96 -7.51
C LEU A 15 -2.18 -10.89 -6.43
N GLU A 16 -3.24 -10.08 -6.38
CA GLU A 16 -3.41 -9.02 -5.39
C GLU A 16 -4.03 -9.54 -4.09
N ILE A 17 -5.08 -10.35 -4.20
CA ILE A 17 -5.87 -10.81 -3.07
C ILE A 17 -6.26 -12.28 -3.21
N SER A 18 -6.55 -12.91 -2.07
CA SER A 18 -6.96 -14.31 -2.06
C SER A 18 -8.35 -14.48 -2.70
N PRO A 19 -8.53 -15.40 -3.66
CA PRO A 19 -9.85 -15.69 -4.23
C PRO A 19 -10.87 -16.21 -3.22
N GLU A 20 -10.42 -16.79 -2.10
CA GLU A 20 -11.25 -17.30 -1.01
C GLU A 20 -11.88 -16.18 -0.16
N TRP A 21 -11.52 -14.92 -0.42
CA TRP A 21 -12.14 -13.81 0.26
C TRP A 21 -13.60 -13.60 -0.20
N PRO A 22 -14.40 -12.92 0.64
CA PRO A 22 -15.80 -12.63 0.32
C PRO A 22 -15.94 -11.95 -1.03
N LEU A 23 -17.03 -12.28 -1.74
CA LEU A 23 -17.28 -11.73 -3.08
C LEU A 23 -17.33 -10.20 -3.07
N SER A 24 -17.88 -9.59 -2.01
CA SER A 24 -17.90 -8.12 -1.88
C SER A 24 -16.50 -7.50 -1.85
N THR A 25 -15.52 -8.18 -1.25
CA THR A 25 -14.11 -7.78 -1.26
C THR A 25 -13.48 -7.94 -2.64
N LEU A 26 -13.78 -9.04 -3.34
CA LEU A 26 -13.29 -9.26 -4.72
C LEU A 26 -13.82 -8.18 -5.66
N CYS A 27 -15.11 -7.86 -5.58
CA CYS A 27 -15.75 -6.79 -6.36
C CYS A 27 -15.14 -5.42 -6.03
N ALA A 28 -14.91 -5.11 -4.75
CA ALA A 28 -14.24 -3.87 -4.36
C ALA A 28 -12.83 -3.75 -4.97
N GLN A 29 -12.04 -4.83 -4.94
CA GLN A 29 -10.72 -4.86 -5.57
C GLN A 29 -10.78 -4.71 -7.09
N ALA A 30 -11.78 -5.32 -7.75
CA ALA A 30 -11.97 -5.19 -9.20
C ALA A 30 -12.26 -3.73 -9.59
N ILE A 31 -13.20 -3.07 -8.92
CA ILE A 31 -13.53 -1.65 -9.16
C ILE A 31 -12.31 -0.75 -8.94
N VAL A 32 -11.60 -0.97 -7.82
CA VAL A 32 -10.41 -0.18 -7.47
C VAL A 32 -9.27 -0.36 -8.48
N ALA A 33 -9.00 -1.61 -8.90
CA ALA A 33 -7.98 -1.90 -9.89
C ALA A 33 -8.34 -1.36 -11.27
N ARG A 34 -9.62 -1.45 -11.67
CA ARG A 34 -10.15 -0.88 -12.92
C ARG A 34 -9.98 0.64 -12.94
N THR A 35 -10.38 1.30 -11.86
CA THR A 35 -10.26 2.75 -11.70
C THR A 35 -8.80 3.20 -11.80
N TYR A 36 -7.88 2.46 -11.16
CA TYR A 36 -6.46 2.77 -11.18
C TYR A 36 -5.89 2.68 -12.61
N ALA A 37 -6.23 1.60 -13.33
CA ALA A 37 -5.81 1.39 -14.71
C ALA A 37 -6.35 2.49 -15.64
N ILE A 38 -7.64 2.84 -15.55
CA ILE A 38 -8.26 3.90 -16.35
C ILE A 38 -7.64 5.25 -16.06
N ARG A 39 -7.44 5.60 -14.79
CA ARG A 39 -6.81 6.87 -14.44
C ARG A 39 -5.42 6.98 -15.04
N LYS A 40 -4.62 5.91 -15.00
CA LYS A 40 -3.28 5.90 -15.59
C LYS A 40 -3.30 6.10 -17.10
N LEU A 41 -4.25 5.47 -17.80
CA LEU A 41 -4.48 5.70 -19.23
C LEU A 41 -4.86 7.16 -19.52
N TRP A 42 -5.72 7.75 -18.69
CA TRP A 42 -6.18 9.12 -18.86
C TRP A 42 -5.09 10.17 -18.61
N GLU A 43 -4.16 9.88 -17.69
CA GLU A 43 -2.93 10.66 -17.45
C GLU A 43 -1.89 10.53 -18.59
N GLY A 44 -2.23 9.86 -19.70
CA GLY A 44 -1.36 9.73 -20.88
C GLY A 44 -0.38 8.56 -20.84
N ASN A 45 -0.48 7.66 -19.85
CA ASN A 45 0.35 6.45 -19.82
C ASN A 45 -0.26 5.40 -20.75
N SER A 46 0.16 5.38 -22.01
CA SER A 46 -0.31 4.46 -23.07
C SER A 46 0.11 3.00 -22.88
N LEU A 47 0.93 2.72 -21.86
CA LEU A 47 1.53 1.42 -21.59
C LEU A 47 1.33 1.07 -20.11
N ILE A 48 0.34 0.22 -19.81
CA ILE A 48 0.25 -0.53 -18.53
C ILE A 48 1.28 -1.68 -18.55
N THR A 49 2.43 -1.49 -19.21
CA THR A 49 3.50 -2.47 -19.31
C THR A 49 4.65 -1.96 -18.45
N ASN A 50 4.93 -2.67 -17.36
CA ASN A 50 5.86 -2.28 -16.29
C ASN A 50 5.39 -1.11 -15.41
N LEU A 51 4.38 -1.33 -14.57
CA LEU A 51 4.33 -0.64 -13.28
C LEU A 51 5.41 -1.28 -12.39
N PRO A 52 6.55 -0.63 -12.10
CA PRO A 52 7.34 -1.06 -10.97
C PRO A 52 6.53 -0.66 -9.73
N ALA A 53 6.11 -1.65 -8.96
CA ALA A 53 5.72 -1.57 -7.55
C ALA A 53 4.24 -1.60 -7.11
N HIS A 54 3.22 -1.70 -7.98
CA HIS A 54 1.83 -1.61 -7.48
C HIS A 54 0.76 -2.59 -8.00
N GLN A 55 0.90 -3.21 -9.18
CA GLN A 55 -0.07 -4.23 -9.64
C GLN A 55 0.64 -5.44 -10.25
N ALA A 56 0.37 -6.63 -9.72
CA ALA A 56 0.89 -7.87 -10.28
C ALA A 56 -0.02 -8.38 -11.42
N TYR A 57 0.56 -8.69 -12.59
CA TYR A 57 -0.16 -9.29 -13.73
C TYR A 57 0.50 -10.61 -14.12
N GLY A 58 -0.27 -11.70 -14.09
CA GLY A 58 0.26 -13.05 -14.34
C GLY A 58 -0.28 -13.72 -15.61
N GLY A 59 -1.05 -12.99 -16.42
CA GLY A 59 -1.71 -13.52 -17.60
C GLY A 59 -2.74 -14.60 -17.29
N ILE A 60 -3.10 -15.38 -18.31
CA ILE A 60 -4.18 -16.39 -18.24
C ILE A 60 -3.98 -17.41 -17.11
N LYS A 61 -2.72 -17.72 -16.78
CA LYS A 61 -2.37 -18.69 -15.73
C LYS A 61 -2.70 -18.18 -14.31
N ALA A 62 -2.83 -16.88 -14.13
CA ALA A 62 -3.20 -16.26 -12.86
C ALA A 62 -4.72 -16.08 -12.72
N GLU A 63 -5.51 -16.44 -13.73
CA GLU A 63 -6.96 -16.30 -13.64
C GLU A 63 -7.57 -17.30 -12.63
N ASP A 64 -8.64 -16.86 -11.98
CA ASP A 64 -9.41 -17.64 -11.03
C ASP A 64 -10.90 -17.41 -11.27
N ALA A 65 -11.72 -18.46 -11.09
CA ALA A 65 -13.15 -18.39 -11.37
C ALA A 65 -13.88 -17.34 -10.53
N ARG A 66 -13.57 -17.21 -9.23
CA ARG A 66 -14.18 -16.21 -8.34
C ARG A 66 -13.71 -14.80 -8.69
N GLY A 67 -12.43 -14.67 -9.05
CA GLY A 67 -11.87 -13.42 -9.56
C GLY A 67 -12.58 -12.94 -10.83
N ARG A 68 -12.79 -13.84 -11.80
CA ARG A 68 -13.55 -13.56 -13.03
C ARG A 68 -14.98 -13.13 -12.72
N ILE A 69 -15.69 -13.88 -11.88
CA ILE A 69 -17.06 -13.53 -11.46
C ILE A 69 -17.12 -12.11 -10.87
N ALA A 70 -16.17 -11.74 -10.01
CA ALA A 70 -16.14 -10.41 -9.40
C ALA A 70 -15.88 -9.29 -10.44
N VAL A 71 -14.98 -9.54 -11.39
CA VAL A 71 -14.69 -8.60 -12.49
C VAL A 71 -15.93 -8.45 -13.39
N ASP A 72 -16.62 -9.54 -13.71
CA ASP A 72 -17.81 -9.54 -14.56
C ASP A 72 -19.01 -8.86 -13.89
N LEU A 73 -19.23 -9.11 -12.60
CA LEU A 73 -20.30 -8.46 -11.82
C LEU A 73 -20.11 -6.95 -11.71
N THR A 74 -18.85 -6.48 -11.74
CA THR A 74 -18.50 -5.06 -11.63
C THR A 74 -18.04 -4.48 -12.97
N ARG A 75 -18.43 -5.10 -14.08
CA ARG A 75 -17.97 -4.71 -15.42
C ARG A 75 -18.31 -3.25 -15.69
N GLY A 76 -17.29 -2.49 -16.09
CA GLY A 76 -17.44 -1.05 -16.39
C GLY A 76 -17.57 -0.14 -15.17
N GLU A 77 -17.55 -0.67 -13.95
CA GLU A 77 -17.68 0.12 -12.72
C GLU A 77 -16.32 0.67 -12.26
N ILE A 78 -16.29 1.97 -11.98
CA ILE A 78 -15.14 2.71 -11.48
C ILE A 78 -15.54 3.64 -10.33
N LEU A 79 -14.55 4.09 -9.54
CA LEU A 79 -14.72 5.16 -8.57
C LEU A 79 -14.45 6.52 -9.19
N VAL A 80 -15.37 7.46 -8.99
CA VAL A 80 -15.24 8.85 -9.46
C VAL A 80 -15.42 9.84 -8.33
N TYR A 81 -14.74 10.99 -8.45
CA TYR A 81 -14.92 12.17 -7.63
C TYR A 81 -15.04 13.37 -8.58
N GLN A 82 -16.10 14.17 -8.40
CA GLN A 82 -16.39 15.31 -9.30
C GLN A 82 -16.45 14.96 -10.80
N GLY A 83 -16.85 13.72 -11.13
CA GLY A 83 -16.96 13.26 -12.52
C GLY A 83 -15.67 12.68 -13.11
N GLU A 84 -14.58 12.65 -12.34
CA GLU A 84 -13.27 12.16 -12.77
C GLU A 84 -12.89 10.86 -12.04
N PRO A 85 -12.32 9.84 -12.74
CA PRO A 85 -11.67 8.70 -12.11
C PRO A 85 -10.70 9.07 -10.98
N VAL A 86 -10.94 8.53 -9.79
CA VAL A 86 -10.14 8.85 -8.60
C VAL A 86 -8.79 8.16 -8.60
N ASN A 87 -7.85 8.69 -7.81
CA ASN A 87 -6.64 7.98 -7.46
C ASN A 87 -6.97 6.84 -6.48
N SER A 88 -7.27 5.65 -7.01
CA SER A 88 -7.72 4.47 -6.25
C SER A 88 -6.57 3.58 -5.77
N VAL A 89 -5.53 4.17 -5.18
CA VAL A 89 -4.42 3.41 -4.57
C VAL A 89 -4.89 2.48 -3.46
N TYR A 90 -4.23 1.34 -3.31
CA TYR A 90 -4.53 0.32 -2.30
C TYR A 90 -3.25 -0.37 -1.83
N HIS A 91 -3.33 -1.03 -0.68
CA HIS A 91 -2.19 -1.68 -0.05
C HIS A 91 -2.61 -2.91 0.77
N ALA A 92 -1.65 -3.78 1.12
CA ALA A 92 -1.94 -5.03 1.82
C ALA A 92 -2.63 -4.82 3.17
N CYS A 93 -2.02 -4.09 4.10
CA CYS A 93 -2.55 -3.92 5.46
C CYS A 93 -2.21 -2.54 6.02
N SER A 94 -3.18 -1.80 6.55
CA SER A 94 -2.91 -0.45 7.10
C SER A 94 -2.25 -0.50 8.48
N GLY A 95 -2.44 -1.59 9.22
CA GLY A 95 -1.91 -1.74 10.58
C GLY A 95 -2.76 -1.03 11.64
N GLY A 96 -4.04 -0.78 11.34
CA GLY A 96 -5.00 -0.14 12.25
C GLY A 96 -5.35 1.30 11.89
N TYR A 97 -4.67 1.90 10.90
CA TYR A 97 -4.83 3.31 10.55
C TYR A 97 -4.31 3.59 9.14
N THR A 98 -5.12 4.18 8.26
CA THR A 98 -4.68 4.59 6.91
C THR A 98 -3.86 5.88 6.96
N ALA A 99 -2.98 6.09 5.98
CA ALA A 99 -2.31 7.37 5.77
C ALA A 99 -3.09 8.20 4.75
N SER A 100 -2.91 9.52 4.81
CA SER A 100 -3.41 10.39 3.74
C SER A 100 -2.44 10.41 2.56
N SER A 101 -2.94 10.77 1.37
CA SER A 101 -2.06 11.00 0.22
C SER A 101 -1.05 12.13 0.48
N ARG A 102 -1.44 13.15 1.27
CA ARG A 102 -0.59 14.29 1.60
C ARG A 102 0.62 13.89 2.45
N GLU A 103 0.42 12.98 3.39
CA GLU A 103 1.50 12.43 4.22
C GLU A 103 2.52 11.66 3.38
N VAL A 104 2.04 10.86 2.41
CA VAL A 104 2.90 9.91 1.69
C VAL A 104 3.54 10.52 0.43
N TRP A 105 2.82 11.41 -0.26
CA TRP A 105 3.21 11.96 -1.56
C TRP A 105 3.11 13.49 -1.65
N GLY A 106 2.59 14.18 -0.63
CA GLY A 106 2.42 15.64 -0.64
C GLY A 106 1.17 16.15 -1.37
N GLU A 107 0.57 15.32 -2.22
CA GLU A 107 -0.69 15.62 -2.92
C GLU A 107 -1.90 15.40 -1.99
N ASP A 108 -2.85 16.33 -2.01
CA ASP A 108 -4.05 16.25 -1.17
C ASP A 108 -5.27 15.85 -2.00
N PHE A 109 -5.78 14.66 -1.76
CA PHE A 109 -7.03 14.19 -2.34
C PHE A 109 -8.08 14.03 -1.24
N PRO A 110 -9.25 14.70 -1.33
CA PRO A 110 -10.29 14.62 -0.29
C PRO A 110 -10.75 13.18 0.02
N TYR A 111 -10.65 12.27 -0.96
CA TYR A 111 -11.00 10.87 -0.80
C TYR A 111 -9.85 9.97 -0.32
N LEU A 112 -8.62 10.48 -0.12
CA LEU A 112 -7.47 9.72 0.41
C LEU A 112 -7.02 10.30 1.75
N ARG A 113 -7.86 10.15 2.78
CA ARG A 113 -7.63 10.66 4.12
C ARG A 113 -7.01 9.62 5.05
N ALA A 114 -6.28 10.12 6.04
CA ALA A 114 -5.81 9.33 7.16
C ALA A 114 -6.98 9.09 8.13
N GLN A 115 -7.30 7.83 8.42
CA GLN A 115 -8.40 7.49 9.32
C GLN A 115 -8.15 6.16 10.06
N PRO A 116 -8.84 5.92 11.19
CA PRO A 116 -8.84 4.61 11.84
C PRO A 116 -9.31 3.50 10.89
N ASP A 117 -8.62 2.37 10.92
CA ASP A 117 -9.01 1.15 10.20
C ASP A 117 -8.98 -0.03 11.17
N PRO A 118 -10.04 -0.20 11.99
CA PRO A 118 -10.09 -1.28 12.97
C PRO A 118 -10.11 -2.67 12.30
N PHE A 119 -10.53 -2.76 11.04
CA PHE A 119 -10.70 -4.01 10.32
C PHE A 119 -9.36 -4.67 9.94
N SER A 120 -8.31 -3.89 9.71
CA SER A 120 -6.97 -4.41 9.40
C SER A 120 -6.19 -4.93 10.62
N THR A 121 -6.63 -4.64 11.85
CA THR A 121 -5.88 -4.94 13.08
C THR A 121 -5.73 -6.44 13.37
N LEU A 122 -6.64 -7.27 12.85
CA LEU A 122 -6.63 -8.73 13.01
C LEU A 122 -5.93 -9.46 11.85
N SER A 123 -5.36 -8.72 10.88
CA SER A 123 -4.58 -9.30 9.80
C SER A 123 -3.32 -9.99 10.34
N PRO A 124 -2.86 -11.11 9.73
CA PRO A 124 -1.55 -11.70 10.04
C PRO A 124 -0.39 -10.74 9.73
N TYR A 125 -0.63 -9.68 8.95
CA TYR A 125 0.35 -8.65 8.63
C TYR A 125 0.13 -7.35 9.41
N SER A 126 -0.76 -7.35 10.41
CA SER A 126 -1.05 -6.18 11.26
C SER A 126 0.17 -5.74 12.07
N ARG A 127 1.07 -6.66 12.43
CA ARG A 127 2.30 -6.41 13.19
C ARG A 127 3.47 -7.20 12.61
N TRP A 128 4.67 -6.66 12.78
CA TRP A 128 5.91 -7.32 12.38
C TRP A 128 7.08 -6.81 13.21
N THR A 129 8.13 -7.64 13.30
CA THR A 129 9.40 -7.29 13.93
C THR A 129 10.52 -7.60 12.95
N VAL A 130 11.45 -6.66 12.79
CA VAL A 130 12.68 -6.85 12.01
C VAL A 130 13.86 -6.48 12.88
N ARG A 131 14.88 -7.34 12.85
CA ARG A 131 16.19 -7.09 13.45
C ARG A 131 17.20 -6.89 12.34
N ILE A 132 18.02 -5.85 12.48
CA ILE A 132 19.11 -5.58 11.54
C ILE A 132 20.36 -5.20 12.32
N SER A 133 21.48 -5.88 12.07
CA SER A 133 22.74 -5.52 12.69
C SER A 133 23.20 -4.14 12.22
N LYS A 134 23.94 -3.43 13.08
CA LYS A 134 24.51 -2.12 12.75
C LYS A 134 25.36 -2.18 11.48
N GLN A 135 26.23 -3.19 11.38
CA GLN A 135 27.06 -3.45 10.20
C GLN A 135 26.21 -3.64 8.94
N LYS A 136 25.09 -4.38 9.03
CA LYS A 136 24.25 -4.60 7.85
C LYS A 136 23.59 -3.31 7.37
N LEU A 137 23.15 -2.46 8.29
CA LEU A 137 22.58 -1.16 7.93
C LEU A 137 23.62 -0.25 7.27
N GLU A 138 24.87 -0.25 7.77
CA GLU A 138 25.99 0.48 7.14
C GLU A 138 26.24 0.03 5.70
N GLU A 139 26.28 -1.28 5.45
CA GLU A 139 26.43 -1.83 4.10
C GLU A 139 25.31 -1.38 3.15
N ILE A 140 24.05 -1.38 3.62
CA ILE A 140 22.90 -0.95 2.82
C ILE A 140 23.01 0.54 2.47
N LEU A 141 23.37 1.37 3.45
CA LEU A 141 23.53 2.81 3.26
C LEU A 141 24.71 3.13 2.34
N GLN A 142 25.81 2.39 2.45
CA GLN A 142 26.98 2.56 1.59
C GLN A 142 26.65 2.31 0.11
N LYS A 143 25.79 1.33 -0.19
CA LYS A 143 25.36 1.02 -1.57
C LYS A 143 24.62 2.17 -2.25
N ILE A 144 24.02 3.07 -1.48
CA ILE A 144 23.34 4.27 -2.00
C ILE A 144 24.18 5.55 -1.86
N GLY A 145 25.47 5.42 -1.58
CA GLY A 145 26.41 6.53 -1.44
C GLY A 145 26.46 7.19 -0.06
N LEU A 146 25.67 6.73 0.91
CA LEU A 146 25.69 7.23 2.29
C LEU A 146 26.72 6.46 3.12
N ARG A 147 27.93 7.01 3.22
CA ARG A 147 29.03 6.40 3.99
C ARG A 147 28.96 6.81 5.47
N LEU A 148 28.13 6.09 6.23
CA LEU A 148 28.05 6.22 7.68
C LEU A 148 28.78 5.03 8.32
N LYS A 149 29.79 5.30 9.17
CA LYS A 149 30.51 4.27 9.93
C LYS A 149 30.22 4.42 11.42
N GLY A 150 30.12 3.29 12.11
CA GLY A 150 29.83 3.24 13.54
C GLY A 150 28.46 3.82 13.86
N ILE A 151 27.40 3.31 13.22
CA ILE A 151 26.02 3.76 13.51
C ILE A 151 25.69 3.42 14.96
N LYS A 152 25.50 4.46 15.78
CA LYS A 152 25.23 4.36 17.21
C LYS A 152 23.74 4.23 17.49
N ALA A 153 22.92 5.03 16.82
CA ALA A 153 21.49 5.10 17.09
C ALA A 153 20.66 5.57 15.90
N LEU A 154 19.40 5.12 15.88
CA LEU A 154 18.32 5.61 15.03
C LEU A 154 17.29 6.32 15.91
N LYS A 155 16.85 7.51 15.47
CA LYS A 155 15.83 8.30 16.17
C LYS A 155 14.79 8.79 15.18
N ILE A 156 13.51 8.51 15.46
CA ILE A 156 12.41 9.10 14.71
C ILE A 156 12.30 10.57 15.15
N LEU A 157 12.54 11.49 14.22
CA LEU A 157 12.46 12.93 14.48
C LEU A 157 11.05 13.46 14.32
N GLU A 158 10.33 12.97 13.31
CA GLU A 158 9.00 13.44 12.98
C GLU A 158 8.12 12.27 12.57
N LYS A 159 6.87 12.30 13.04
CA LYS A 159 5.82 11.39 12.61
C LYS A 159 4.71 12.16 11.93
N ASP A 160 4.12 11.54 10.92
CA ASP A 160 2.88 12.02 10.31
C ASP A 160 1.69 11.87 11.27
N THR A 161 0.56 12.48 10.94
CA THR A 161 -0.66 12.42 11.78
C THR A 161 -1.18 11.00 11.94
N SER A 162 -0.95 10.14 10.94
CA SER A 162 -1.24 8.70 11.00
C SER A 162 -0.23 7.88 11.83
N GLY A 163 0.78 8.52 12.44
CA GLY A 163 1.78 7.90 13.32
C GLY A 163 2.95 7.22 12.60
N ARG A 164 3.04 7.38 11.28
CA ARG A 164 4.13 6.85 10.44
C ARG A 164 5.39 7.71 10.56
N CYS A 165 6.56 7.08 10.44
CA CYS A 165 7.85 7.76 10.46
C CYS A 165 8.01 8.61 9.20
N LYS A 166 8.01 9.94 9.37
CA LYS A 166 8.25 10.90 8.30
C LYS A 166 9.74 11.16 8.13
N LEU A 167 10.42 11.55 9.22
CA LEU A 167 11.86 11.82 9.25
C LEU A 167 12.56 10.96 10.30
N LEU A 168 13.69 10.37 9.90
CA LEU A 168 14.56 9.56 10.75
C LEU A 168 15.97 10.16 10.77
N LEU A 169 16.52 10.33 11.96
CA LEU A 169 17.92 10.65 12.20
C LEU A 169 18.73 9.37 12.39
N ILE A 170 19.81 9.24 11.62
CA ILE A 170 20.86 8.24 11.77
C ILE A 170 22.05 8.90 12.43
N LEU A 171 22.38 8.49 13.66
CA LEU A 171 23.55 8.95 14.39
C LEU A 171 24.69 7.97 14.20
N ALA A 172 25.80 8.44 13.62
CA ALA A 172 27.03 7.69 13.41
C ALA A 172 28.15 8.26 14.30
N GLU A 173 29.36 7.71 14.22
CA GLU A 173 30.42 8.05 15.14
C GLU A 173 30.85 9.52 15.08
N ASN A 174 31.02 10.04 13.86
CA ASN A 174 31.53 11.40 13.59
C ASN A 174 30.58 12.24 12.72
N THR A 175 29.37 11.75 12.47
CA THR A 175 28.41 12.43 11.58
C THR A 175 26.98 11.97 11.89
N SER A 176 26.02 12.67 11.33
CA SER A 176 24.62 12.27 11.37
C SER A 176 23.94 12.58 10.05
N GLN A 177 22.96 11.76 9.69
CA GLN A 177 22.18 11.96 8.47
C GLN A 177 20.69 11.92 8.82
N ILE A 178 19.94 12.89 8.29
CA ILE A 178 18.47 12.83 8.30
C ILE A 178 18.03 12.23 6.97
N ILE A 179 17.16 11.22 7.02
CA ILE A 179 16.52 10.64 5.85
C ILE A 179 15.00 10.53 6.05
N PRO A 180 14.20 10.61 4.98
CA PRO A 180 12.79 10.27 5.05
C PRO A 180 12.58 8.80 5.44
N GLY A 181 11.54 8.49 6.23
CA GLY A 181 11.20 7.11 6.58
C GLY A 181 10.85 6.26 5.35
N LYS A 182 10.25 6.87 4.32
CA LYS A 182 10.03 6.25 3.01
C LYS A 182 11.35 5.83 2.35
N LYS A 183 12.38 6.67 2.42
CA LYS A 183 13.70 6.36 1.87
C LYS A 183 14.35 5.18 2.60
N LEU A 184 14.25 5.14 3.93
CA LEU A 184 14.71 3.99 4.72
C LEU A 184 14.00 2.69 4.26
N ARG A 185 12.69 2.75 4.07
CA ARG A 185 11.88 1.62 3.63
C ARG A 185 12.30 1.10 2.26
N GLU A 186 12.53 2.01 1.32
CA GLU A 186 13.02 1.69 -0.04
C GLU A 186 14.37 0.98 0.01
N ILE A 187 15.33 1.50 0.79
CA ILE A 187 16.69 0.93 0.84
C ILE A 187 16.77 -0.40 1.60
N MET A 188 15.95 -0.57 2.64
CA MET A 188 15.85 -1.84 3.37
C MET A 188 15.08 -2.90 2.58
N GLY A 189 14.26 -2.46 1.62
CA GLY A 189 13.39 -3.31 0.83
C GLY A 189 12.00 -3.46 1.44
N PHE A 190 10.97 -3.40 0.59
CA PHE A 190 9.56 -3.37 1.01
C PHE A 190 9.04 -4.64 1.69
N ASN A 191 9.76 -5.76 1.57
CA ASN A 191 9.43 -7.02 2.25
C ASN A 191 10.08 -7.14 3.63
N VAL A 192 11.18 -6.41 3.84
CA VAL A 192 11.88 -6.32 5.13
C VAL A 192 11.20 -5.25 5.96
N LEU A 193 11.33 -3.97 5.57
CA LEU A 193 10.61 -2.88 6.21
C LEU A 193 9.24 -2.72 5.54
N ARG A 194 8.25 -3.43 6.07
CA ARG A 194 6.94 -3.59 5.41
C ARG A 194 6.14 -2.30 5.31
N SER A 195 6.34 -1.36 6.22
CA SER A 195 5.71 -0.04 6.22
C SER A 195 6.61 1.01 6.89
N THR A 196 6.24 2.28 6.81
CA THR A 196 6.84 3.35 7.64
C THR A 196 6.18 3.47 9.02
N PHE A 197 5.22 2.60 9.34
CA PHE A 197 4.50 2.62 10.61
C PHE A 197 5.23 1.78 11.65
N PHE A 198 6.34 2.29 12.18
CA PHE A 198 7.17 1.55 13.13
C PHE A 198 7.71 2.41 14.27
N GLN A 199 8.21 1.72 15.29
CA GLN A 199 9.14 2.21 16.29
C GLN A 199 10.47 1.47 16.11
N VAL A 200 11.55 2.08 16.58
CA VAL A 200 12.89 1.51 16.53
C VAL A 200 13.52 1.53 17.92
N GLU A 201 13.99 0.36 18.36
CA GLU A 201 14.76 0.16 19.58
C GLU A 201 16.24 0.03 19.20
N ASN A 202 17.11 0.70 19.95
CA ASN A 202 18.55 0.70 19.73
C ASN A 202 19.19 -0.30 20.70
N GLU A 203 19.65 -1.44 20.19
CA GLU A 203 20.38 -2.42 20.98
C GLU A 203 21.90 -2.29 20.75
N LYS A 204 22.68 -3.11 21.46
CA LYS A 204 24.15 -3.05 21.44
C LYS A 204 24.69 -3.24 20.02
N ASP A 205 24.24 -4.29 19.33
CA ASP A 205 24.78 -4.71 18.03
C ASP A 205 23.75 -4.62 16.89
N GLU A 206 22.47 -4.38 17.21
CA GLU A 206 21.37 -4.34 16.25
C GLU A 206 20.34 -3.23 16.51
N PHE A 207 19.51 -2.97 15.51
CA PHE A 207 18.30 -2.18 15.60
C PHE A 207 17.09 -3.09 15.48
N VAL A 208 16.14 -2.94 16.41
CA VAL A 208 14.90 -3.71 16.43
C VAL A 208 13.76 -2.80 16.01
N PHE A 209 13.24 -3.04 14.80
CA PHE A 209 12.07 -2.36 14.28
C PHE A 209 10.82 -3.14 14.65
N ARG A 210 9.90 -2.50 15.36
CA ARG A 210 8.55 -3.02 15.63
C ARG A 210 7.54 -2.19 14.87
N GLY A 211 6.91 -2.79 13.87
CA GLY A 211 6.01 -2.06 12.99
C GLY A 211 4.66 -2.71 12.80
N LYS A 212 3.81 -1.99 12.08
CA LYS A 212 2.42 -2.34 11.80
C LYS A 212 2.12 -2.25 10.31
N GLY A 213 1.23 -3.10 9.84
CA GLY A 213 0.75 -3.09 8.46
C GLY A 213 1.83 -3.42 7.41
N TRP A 214 1.43 -3.39 6.15
CA TRP A 214 2.27 -3.63 5.00
C TRP A 214 1.77 -2.78 3.82
N GLY A 215 2.64 -1.93 3.32
CA GLY A 215 2.37 -1.06 2.17
C GLY A 215 2.53 0.41 2.50
N HIS A 216 2.11 1.27 1.58
CA HIS A 216 2.16 2.73 1.77
C HIS A 216 1.09 3.24 2.75
N GLY A 217 -0.03 2.50 2.92
CA GLY A 217 -1.05 2.82 3.93
C GLY A 217 -2.19 3.71 3.43
N VAL A 218 -2.17 4.15 2.17
CA VAL A 218 -3.16 5.09 1.61
C VAL A 218 -4.25 4.32 0.86
N GLY A 219 -5.49 4.82 0.92
CA GLY A 219 -6.65 4.21 0.26
C GLY A 219 -7.01 2.85 0.87
N MET A 220 -7.44 1.90 0.03
CA MET A 220 -7.99 0.64 0.50
C MET A 220 -6.94 -0.30 1.11
N SER A 221 -7.18 -0.75 2.34
CA SER A 221 -6.47 -1.88 2.93
C SER A 221 -7.12 -3.19 2.46
N GLN A 222 -6.38 -4.03 1.74
CA GLN A 222 -6.86 -5.31 1.23
C GLN A 222 -7.33 -6.24 2.36
N TRP A 223 -6.53 -6.39 3.42
CA TRP A 223 -6.90 -7.18 4.58
C TRP A 223 -8.06 -6.58 5.39
N GLY A 224 -8.14 -5.26 5.47
CA GLY A 224 -9.27 -4.60 6.12
C GLY A 224 -10.56 -4.78 5.32
N ALA A 225 -10.53 -4.62 4.00
CA ALA A 225 -11.64 -4.91 3.09
C ALA A 225 -12.08 -6.37 3.16
N ALA A 226 -11.15 -7.32 3.28
CA ALA A 226 -11.45 -8.73 3.50
C ALA A 226 -12.20 -8.97 4.81
N LYS A 227 -11.79 -8.30 5.89
CA LYS A 227 -12.45 -8.40 7.18
C LYS A 227 -13.86 -7.78 7.15
N MET A 228 -14.03 -6.62 6.49
CA MET A 228 -15.34 -6.01 6.27
C MET A 228 -16.26 -6.96 5.47
N GLY A 229 -15.78 -7.53 4.36
CA GLY A 229 -16.57 -8.51 3.61
C GLY A 229 -16.98 -9.72 4.46
N LYS A 230 -16.11 -10.21 5.35
CA LYS A 230 -16.41 -11.33 6.26
C LYS A 230 -17.43 -10.96 7.33
N MET A 231 -17.59 -9.67 7.61
CA MET A 231 -18.59 -9.13 8.52
C MET A 231 -19.91 -8.79 7.80
N GLY A 232 -20.01 -9.05 6.50
CA GLY A 232 -21.24 -8.85 5.71
C GLY A 232 -21.38 -7.49 5.05
N TYR A 233 -20.35 -6.63 5.11
CA TYR A 233 -20.40 -5.33 4.43
C TYR A 233 -20.44 -5.50 2.92
N THR A 234 -21.22 -4.65 2.25
CA THR A 234 -21.35 -4.64 0.79
C THR A 234 -20.10 -4.04 0.14
N THR A 235 -19.99 -4.20 -1.18
CA THR A 235 -18.89 -3.61 -1.96
C THR A 235 -18.88 -2.08 -1.83
N GLU A 236 -20.05 -1.46 -1.91
CA GLU A 236 -20.22 -0.01 -1.79
C GLU A 236 -19.82 0.49 -0.41
N GLU A 237 -20.16 -0.23 0.66
CA GLU A 237 -19.78 0.12 2.03
C GLU A 237 -18.27 0.03 2.24
N ILE A 238 -17.63 -1.02 1.70
CA ILE A 238 -16.17 -1.17 1.72
C ILE A 238 -15.52 0.01 0.99
N LEU A 239 -15.96 0.32 -0.23
CA LEU A 239 -15.36 1.39 -1.03
C LEU A 239 -15.59 2.76 -0.42
N ARG A 240 -16.80 3.04 0.09
CA ARG A 240 -17.14 4.30 0.78
C ARG A 240 -16.31 4.49 2.06
N PHE A 241 -15.98 3.41 2.76
CA PHE A 241 -15.12 3.47 3.93
C PHE A 241 -13.70 3.94 3.55
N TYR A 242 -13.08 3.35 2.52
CA TYR A 242 -11.69 3.67 2.15
C TYR A 242 -11.51 4.87 1.23
N TYR A 243 -12.54 5.22 0.46
CA TYR A 243 -12.55 6.33 -0.48
C TYR A 243 -13.79 7.20 -0.21
N PRO A 244 -13.84 7.92 0.93
CA PRO A 244 -14.97 8.79 1.26
C PRO A 244 -15.17 9.86 0.17
N GLU A 245 -16.40 10.33 0.00
CA GLU A 245 -16.80 11.33 -1.03
C GLU A 245 -16.73 10.85 -2.48
N THR A 246 -16.32 9.60 -2.73
CA THR A 246 -16.41 8.99 -4.05
C THR A 246 -17.76 8.32 -4.28
N ARG A 247 -18.10 8.10 -5.54
CA ARG A 247 -19.22 7.23 -5.95
C ARG A 247 -18.77 6.24 -7.00
N ILE A 248 -19.50 5.14 -7.12
CA ILE A 248 -19.36 4.23 -8.25
C ILE A 248 -20.06 4.86 -9.46
N ASP A 249 -19.40 4.81 -10.60
CA ASP A 249 -19.95 5.19 -11.90
C ASP A 249 -19.70 4.07 -12.91
N LYS A 250 -20.58 3.95 -13.90
CA LYS A 250 -20.49 2.90 -14.93
C LYS A 250 -20.21 3.53 -16.29
N ILE A 251 -19.06 3.18 -16.86
CA ILE A 251 -18.54 3.82 -18.07
C ILE A 251 -18.77 3.03 -19.37
N TYR A 252 -19.26 1.78 -19.28
CA TYR A 252 -19.72 0.95 -20.41
C TYR A 252 -20.53 -0.26 -19.93
#